data_AF-A0A919INJ1-F1
#
_entry.id   AF-A0A919INJ1-F1
#
_cell.length_a   1.000
_cell.length_b   1.000
_cell.length_c   1.000
_cell.angle_alpha   90.00
_cell.angle_beta   90.00
_cell.angle_gamma   90.00
#
_symmetry.space_group_name_H-M   'P 1'
#
loop_
_entity.id
_entity.type
_entity.pdbx_description
1 polymer ?
#
loop_
_entity_poly.entity_id
_entity_poly.type
_entity_poly.pdbx_seq_one_letter_code
_entity_poly.pdbx_strand_id
1 'polypeptide(L)'
;MANEYVDLHPPVVVSAGTSTAGTSTEWQSWGTEADTTLRETSAQVGDAVLSLAVESYTTSWNPRIQGVAVQVDTLGTNTRSAANTMTTADGDAVTALMPVGEAAQAQGSVLSRPIAV
;
A
#
# COMPACT_ATOMS: atom_id res chain seq x y z
N MET A 1 19.45 -11.91 -9.46
CA MET A 1 18.22 -11.43 -8.79
C MET A 1 17.28 -12.61 -8.74
N ALA A 2 16.82 -13.00 -7.55
CA ALA A 2 15.87 -14.10 -7.42
C ALA A 2 14.49 -13.61 -7.88
N ASN A 3 13.95 -14.22 -8.93
CA ASN A 3 12.57 -14.04 -9.32
C ASN A 3 11.73 -14.94 -8.41
N GLU A 4 11.49 -14.50 -7.17
CA GLU A 4 10.52 -15.17 -6.30
C GLU A 4 9.12 -14.85 -6.80
N TYR A 5 8.46 -15.86 -7.38
CA TYR A 5 7.06 -15.77 -7.72
C TYR A 5 6.26 -15.72 -6.42
N VAL A 6 5.70 -14.56 -6.10
CA VAL A 6 4.78 -14.40 -4.98
C VAL A 6 3.36 -14.50 -5.54
N ASP A 7 2.63 -15.54 -5.15
CA ASP A 7 1.20 -15.64 -5.42
C ASP A 7 0.48 -14.62 -4.52
N LEU A 8 0.17 -13.46 -5.10
CA LEU A 8 -0.51 -12.36 -4.43
C LEU A 8 -1.96 -12.32 -4.90
N HIS A 9 -2.91 -12.18 -3.97
CA HIS A 9 -4.30 -11.92 -4.29
C HIS A 9 -4.52 -10.40 -4.47
N PRO A 10 -4.55 -9.85 -5.71
CA PRO A 10 -4.43 -8.40 -5.90
C PRO A 10 -5.54 -7.58 -5.22
N PRO A 11 -6.82 -8.03 -5.17
CA PRO A 11 -7.85 -7.33 -4.40
C PRO A 11 -7.54 -7.13 -2.91
N VAL A 12 -6.88 -8.10 -2.26
CA VAL A 12 -6.50 -8.00 -0.84
C VAL A 12 -5.39 -6.97 -0.68
N VAL A 13 -4.41 -6.97 -1.59
CA VAL A 13 -3.31 -6.00 -1.59
C VAL A 13 -3.81 -4.58 -1.85
N VAL A 14 -4.76 -4.40 -2.77
CA VAL A 14 -5.42 -3.11 -3.02
C VAL A 14 -6.18 -2.63 -1.78
N SER A 15 -6.91 -3.52 -1.11
CA SER A 15 -7.61 -3.20 0.13
C SER A 15 -6.63 -2.78 1.23
N ALA A 16 -5.56 -3.56 1.45
CA ALA A 16 -4.53 -3.25 2.44
C ALA A 16 -3.81 -1.93 2.14
N GLY A 17 -3.48 -1.67 0.86
CA GLY A 17 -2.88 -0.40 0.43
C GLY A 17 -3.81 0.79 0.66
N THR A 18 -5.10 0.63 0.41
CA THR A 18 -6.12 1.65 0.69
C THR A 18 -6.25 1.92 2.18
N SER A 19 -6.36 0.88 3.01
CA SER A 19 -6.41 1.01 4.47
C SER A 19 -5.15 1.68 5.01
N THR A 20 -3.97 1.28 4.52
CA THR A 20 -2.68 1.87 4.91
C THR A 20 -2.67 3.36 4.61
N ALA A 21 -2.97 3.75 3.36
CA ALA A 21 -3.03 5.16 2.98
C ALA A 21 -4.08 5.94 3.79
N GLY A 22 -5.22 5.32 4.10
CA GLY A 22 -6.28 5.91 4.92
C GLY A 22 -5.85 6.29 6.34
N THR A 23 -4.87 5.59 6.92
CA THR A 23 -4.34 5.95 8.26
C THR A 23 -3.48 7.21 8.26
N SER A 24 -3.05 7.72 7.09
CA SER A 24 -2.21 8.92 7.01
C SER A 24 -2.88 10.15 7.65
N THR A 25 -4.18 10.35 7.42
CA THR A 25 -4.94 11.44 8.04
C THR A 25 -4.99 11.30 9.55
N GLU A 26 -5.12 10.08 10.08
CA GLU A 26 -5.12 9.84 11.53
C GLU A 26 -3.78 10.21 12.16
N TRP A 27 -2.65 9.87 11.50
CA TRP A 27 -1.32 10.29 11.94
C TRP A 27 -1.15 11.81 11.94
N GLN A 28 -1.65 12.50 10.91
CA GLN A 28 -1.59 13.97 10.83
C GLN A 28 -2.42 14.63 11.93
N SER A 29 -3.65 14.15 12.15
CA SER A 29 -4.54 14.63 13.20
C SER A 29 -3.92 14.41 14.57
N TRP A 30 -3.43 13.21 14.85
CA TRP A 30 -2.76 12.92 16.13
C TRP A 30 -1.55 13.82 16.39
N GLY A 31 -0.71 14.03 15.37
CA GLY A 31 0.43 14.96 15.45
C GLY A 31 0.02 16.38 15.82
N THR A 32 -1.06 16.87 15.20
CA THR A 32 -1.60 18.22 15.42
C THR A 32 -2.25 18.37 16.80
N GLU A 33 -3.08 17.39 17.19
CA GLU A 33 -3.77 17.38 18.49
C GLU A 33 -2.76 17.33 19.64
N ALA A 34 -1.74 16.49 19.54
CA ALA A 34 -0.70 16.38 20.56
C ALA A 34 0.16 17.65 20.66
N ASP A 35 0.56 18.26 19.54
CA ASP A 35 1.31 19.54 19.55
C ASP A 35 0.48 20.65 20.22
N THR A 36 -0.80 20.76 19.85
CA THR A 36 -1.73 21.73 20.44
C THR A 36 -1.87 21.51 21.94
N THR A 37 -2.16 20.28 22.36
CA THR A 37 -2.36 19.92 23.78
C THR A 37 -1.11 20.21 24.61
N LEU A 38 0.08 19.89 24.09
CA LEU A 38 1.34 20.12 24.79
C LEU A 38 1.61 21.62 24.97
N ARG A 39 1.40 22.43 23.92
CA ARG A 39 1.57 23.90 23.98
C ARG A 39 0.59 24.56 24.93
N GLU A 40 -0.68 24.13 24.92
CA GLU A 40 -1.69 24.64 25.85
C GLU A 40 -1.35 24.27 27.29
N THR A 41 -0.94 23.02 27.54
CA THR A 41 -0.54 22.57 28.87
C THR A 41 0.67 23.33 29.38
N SER A 42 1.70 23.54 28.54
CA SER A 42 2.89 24.29 28.96
C SER A 42 2.56 25.74 29.30
N ALA A 43 1.67 26.37 28.52
CA ALA A 43 1.21 27.73 28.79
C ALA A 43 0.44 27.83 30.12
N GLN A 44 -0.38 26.82 30.46
CA GLN A 44 -1.13 26.79 31.71
C GLN A 44 -0.25 26.59 32.95
N VAL A 45 0.81 25.78 32.85
CA VAL A 45 1.75 25.55 33.96
C VAL A 45 2.55 26.81 34.28
N GLY A 46 2.82 27.66 33.28
CA GLY A 46 3.52 28.93 33.47
C GLY A 46 5.00 28.79 33.85
N ASP A 47 5.57 27.59 33.72
CA ASP A 47 7.00 27.33 33.95
C ASP A 47 7.79 27.56 32.65
N ALA A 48 8.77 28.46 32.71
CA ALA A 48 9.58 28.85 31.55
C ALA A 48 10.51 27.73 31.05
N VAL A 49 11.04 26.91 31.96
CA VAL A 49 11.90 25.76 31.61
C VAL A 49 11.08 24.68 30.94
N LEU A 50 9.90 24.38 31.48
CA LEU A 50 8.96 23.42 30.88
C LEU A 50 8.49 23.90 29.51
N SER A 51 8.15 25.18 29.37
CA SER A 51 7.71 25.77 28.10
C SER A 51 8.78 25.65 27.01
N LEU A 52 10.04 25.94 27.34
CA LEU A 52 11.16 25.80 26.41
C LEU A 52 11.39 24.32 26.01
N ALA A 53 11.29 23.41 26.97
CA ALA A 53 11.43 21.98 26.73
C ALA A 53 10.31 21.43 25.83
N VAL A 54 9.06 21.84 26.07
CA VAL A 54 7.91 21.48 25.23
C VAL A 54 8.08 22.04 23.83
N GLU A 55 8.46 23.32 23.68
CA GLU A 55 8.68 23.92 22.36
C GLU A 55 9.79 23.21 21.57
N SER A 56 10.89 22.84 22.23
CA SER A 56 11.97 22.05 21.61
C SER A 56 11.51 20.66 21.21
N TYR A 57 10.70 19.99 22.05
CA TYR A 57 10.16 18.68 21.74
C TYR A 57 9.20 18.75 20.55
N THR A 58 8.23 19.66 20.56
CA THR A 58 7.20 19.74 19.51
C THR A 58 7.75 20.15 18.16
N THR A 59 8.74 21.05 18.12
CA THR A 59 9.45 21.41 16.88
C THR A 59 10.23 20.24 16.26
N SER A 60 10.69 19.27 17.05
CA SER A 60 11.36 18.07 16.54
C SER A 60 10.38 16.96 16.16
N TRP A 61 9.38 16.73 17.02
CA TRP A 61 8.51 15.57 16.95
C TRP A 61 7.37 15.73 15.94
N ASN A 62 6.68 16.88 15.90
CA ASN A 62 5.54 17.08 14.99
C ASN A 62 5.96 16.89 13.52
N PRO A 63 7.07 17.48 13.01
CA PRO A 63 7.52 17.22 11.64
C PRO A 63 7.80 15.74 11.33
N ARG A 64 8.26 14.95 12.32
CA ARG A 64 8.49 13.51 12.13
C ARG A 64 7.17 12.76 11.94
N ILE A 65 6.14 13.09 12.72
CA ILE A 65 4.82 12.49 12.58
C ILE A 65 4.18 12.85 11.24
N GLN A 66 4.29 14.11 10.83
CA GLN A 66 3.86 14.52 9.49
C GLN A 66 4.61 13.75 8.39
N GLY A 67 5.92 13.52 8.58
CA GLY A 67 6.73 12.69 7.70
C GLY A 67 6.27 11.23 7.62
N VAL A 68 5.93 10.61 8.77
CA VAL A 68 5.36 9.25 8.82
C VAL A 68 4.04 9.20 8.07
N ALA A 69 3.15 10.18 8.26
CA ALA A 69 1.87 10.23 7.56
C ALA A 69 2.06 10.25 6.03
N VAL A 70 2.98 11.06 5.52
CA VAL A 70 3.30 11.12 4.07
C VAL A 70 3.88 9.80 3.57
N GLN A 71 4.77 9.17 4.34
CA GLN A 71 5.36 7.87 3.97
C GLN A 71 4.30 6.76 3.93
N VAL A 72 3.37 6.75 4.88
CA VAL A 72 2.28 5.78 4.97
C VAL A 72 1.31 5.95 3.79
N ASP A 73 0.94 7.19 3.44
CA ASP A 73 0.14 7.47 2.24
C ASP A 73 0.83 6.98 0.97
N THR A 74 2.11 7.32 0.82
CA THR A 74 2.93 6.91 -0.32
C THR A 74 3.03 5.38 -0.41
N LEU A 75 3.28 4.70 0.70
CA LEU A 75 3.35 3.25 0.75
C LEU A 75 2.02 2.61 0.34
N GLY A 76 0.90 3.09 0.88
CA GLY A 76 -0.42 2.56 0.55
C GLY A 76 -0.79 2.77 -0.92
N THR A 77 -0.49 3.96 -1.47
CA THR A 77 -0.71 4.29 -2.88
C THR A 77 0.17 3.46 -3.81
N ASN A 78 1.45 3.30 -3.50
CA ASN A 78 2.37 2.47 -4.29
C ASN A 78 1.95 1.00 -4.26
N THR A 79 1.54 0.49 -3.10
CA THR A 79 1.06 -0.89 -2.93
C THR A 79 -0.17 -1.16 -3.80
N ARG A 80 -1.16 -0.26 -3.77
CA ARG A 80 -2.35 -0.32 -4.63
C ARG A 80 -1.99 -0.25 -6.11
N SER A 81 -1.08 0.66 -6.49
CA SER A 81 -0.62 0.81 -7.87
C SER A 81 0.03 -0.48 -8.39
N ALA A 82 0.96 -1.05 -7.61
CA ALA A 82 1.64 -2.30 -7.96
C ALA A 82 0.66 -3.47 -8.13
N ALA A 83 -0.31 -3.62 -7.23
CA ALA A 83 -1.34 -4.66 -7.33
C ALA A 83 -2.23 -4.52 -8.59
N ASN A 84 -2.56 -3.28 -8.98
CA ASN A 84 -3.29 -3.03 -10.21
C ASN A 84 -2.45 -3.39 -11.44
N THR A 85 -1.15 -3.05 -11.46
CA THR A 85 -0.24 -3.45 -12.55
C THR A 85 -0.17 -4.97 -12.69
N MET A 86 -0.09 -5.71 -11.57
CA MET A 86 -0.13 -7.18 -11.60
C MET A 86 -1.44 -7.71 -12.17
N THR A 87 -2.58 -7.16 -11.74
CA THR A 87 -3.90 -7.56 -12.24
C THR A 87 -4.00 -7.40 -13.76
N THR A 88 -3.50 -6.28 -14.30
CA THR A 88 -3.46 -6.06 -15.74
C THR A 88 -2.55 -7.07 -16.44
N ALA A 89 -1.34 -7.29 -15.90
CA ALA A 89 -0.40 -8.24 -16.47
C ALA A 89 -0.96 -9.68 -16.50
N ASP A 90 -1.66 -10.10 -15.45
CA ASP A 90 -2.33 -11.41 -15.40
C ASP A 90 -3.46 -11.49 -16.43
N GLY A 91 -4.27 -10.43 -16.57
CA GLY A 91 -5.31 -10.35 -17.59
C GLY A 91 -4.76 -10.42 -19.02
N ASP A 92 -3.66 -9.73 -19.28
CA ASP A 92 -2.95 -9.75 -20.57
C ASP A 92 -2.37 -11.14 -20.85
N ALA A 93 -1.77 -11.78 -19.84
CA ALA A 93 -1.23 -13.13 -19.95
C ALA A 93 -2.33 -14.16 -20.24
N VAL A 94 -3.46 -14.09 -19.55
CA VAL A 94 -4.63 -14.94 -19.81
C VAL A 94 -5.14 -14.73 -21.25
N THR A 95 -5.28 -13.47 -21.68
CA THR A 95 -5.73 -13.13 -23.04
C THR A 95 -4.78 -13.66 -24.11
N ALA A 96 -3.47 -13.59 -23.87
CA ALA A 96 -2.46 -14.09 -24.80
C ALA A 96 -2.37 -15.63 -24.83
N LEU A 97 -2.53 -16.30 -23.69
CA LEU A 97 -2.32 -17.74 -23.55
C LEU A 97 -3.57 -18.59 -23.79
N MET A 98 -4.77 -18.07 -23.53
CA MET A 98 -6.02 -18.81 -23.69
C MET A 98 -6.23 -19.34 -25.12
N PRO A 99 -6.04 -18.55 -26.20
CA PRO A 99 -6.20 -19.06 -27.56
C PRO A 99 -5.19 -20.16 -27.90
N VAL A 100 -3.96 -20.06 -27.36
CA VAL A 100 -2.92 -21.09 -27.55
C VAL A 100 -3.31 -22.38 -26.85
N GLY A 101 -3.83 -22.28 -25.62
CA GLY A 101 -4.34 -23.43 -24.86
C GLY A 101 -5.52 -24.12 -25.56
N GLU A 102 -6.48 -23.35 -26.05
CA GLU A 102 -7.63 -23.86 -26.80
C GLU A 102 -7.19 -24.54 -28.11
N ALA A 103 -6.26 -23.94 -28.86
CA ALA A 103 -5.72 -24.52 -30.08
C ALA A 103 -4.96 -25.83 -29.81
N ALA A 104 -4.15 -25.88 -28.74
CA ALA A 104 -3.44 -27.08 -28.33
C ALA A 104 -4.40 -28.21 -27.90
N GLN A 105 -5.46 -27.89 -27.16
CA GLN A 105 -6.51 -28.86 -26.80
C GLN A 105 -7.24 -29.39 -28.03
N ALA A 106 -7.59 -28.51 -28.99
CA ALA A 106 -8.23 -28.91 -30.23
C ALA A 106 -7.35 -29.85 -31.06
N GLN A 107 -6.05 -29.56 -31.19
CA GLN A 107 -5.09 -30.43 -31.88
C GLN A 107 -4.93 -31.79 -31.17
N GLY A 108 -4.78 -31.79 -29.85
CA GLY A 108 -4.70 -33.03 -29.06
C GLY A 108 -5.94 -33.90 -29.20
N SER A 109 -7.13 -33.28 -29.27
CA SER A 109 -8.40 -33.96 -29.54
C SER A 109 -8.41 -34.61 -30.93
N VAL A 110 -7.95 -33.92 -31.97
CA VAL A 110 -7.87 -34.46 -33.35
C VAL A 110 -6.90 -35.65 -33.45
N LEU A 111 -5.75 -35.57 -32.79
CA LEU A 111 -4.75 -36.66 -32.78
C LEU A 111 -5.21 -37.88 -31.98
N SER A 112 -6.18 -37.72 -31.07
CA SER A 112 -6.70 -38.80 -30.22
C SER A 112 -7.91 -39.52 -30.82
N ARG A 113 -8.40 -39.11 -32.01
CA ARG A 113 -9.53 -39.78 -32.68
C ARG A 113 -9.04 -41.09 -33.31
N PRO A 114 -9.75 -42.22 -33.12
CA PRO A 114 -9.42 -43.46 -33.82
C PRO A 114 -9.47 -43.22 -35.33
N ILE A 115 -8.44 -43.67 -36.05
CA ILE A 115 -8.49 -43.72 -37.52
C ILE A 115 -9.54 -44.77 -37.87
N ALA A 116 -10.70 -44.32 -38.35
CA ALA A 116 -11.67 -45.21 -38.98
C ALA A 116 -11.05 -45.68 -40.31
N VAL A 117 -10.64 -46.95 -40.36
CA VAL A 117 -10.17 -47.64 -41.56
C VAL A 117 -11.35 -48.15 -42.36
#